data_AF-A0A0M0ECB3-F1
#
_entry.id   AF-A0A0M0ECB3-F1
#
_cell.length_a   1.000
_cell.length_b   1.000
_cell.length_c   1.000
_cell.angle_alpha   90.00
_cell.angle_beta   90.00
_cell.angle_gamma   90.00
#
_symmetry.space_group_name_H-M   'P 1'
#
loop_
_entity.id
_entity.type
_entity.pdbx_description
1 polymer ?
#
loop_
_entity_poly.entity_id
_entity_poly.type
_entity_poly.pdbx_seq_one_letter_code
_entity_poly.pdbx_strand_id
1 'polypeptide(L)'
;MIRLPFPCRRTAQATVVLVTCGFVMPPIGHAQTVNVPGGLPTHVNATYQEPGLGGWTPDTTGTAQATSGSGAVTQTATAGTSDSDALGILYQQSWGYAAAQNAEALGVNPSALAATCVVESGCQNLYTAGNGSTITGAFQMSNGTYSQTLGEALAADPSLASSITSGTAGQQDPATQAVAAAQYLKDAATSLQHSGISNPTVLDARAYYNFGPSAGAEIATADDSSLMSSYISGTAMSGNNISSTTTVGQWRAAVAPKMGSAASSSILTG
;
A
#
# COMPACT_ATOMS: atom_id res chain seq x y z
N MET A 1 -2.16 -26.76 26.82
CA MET A 1 -2.47 -26.63 28.26
C MET A 1 -1.63 -25.51 28.84
N ILE A 2 -2.29 -24.53 29.46
CA ILE A 2 -1.91 -23.65 30.57
C ILE A 2 -2.52 -22.27 30.34
N ARG A 3 -3.38 -21.91 31.30
CA ARG A 3 -4.21 -20.71 31.42
C ARG A 3 -3.59 -19.77 32.46
N LEU A 4 -3.72 -18.46 32.19
CA LEU A 4 -3.92 -17.33 33.15
C LEU A 4 -2.75 -16.94 34.10
N PRO A 5 -2.77 -15.74 34.74
CA PRO A 5 -3.82 -14.70 34.79
C PRO A 5 -3.38 -13.22 34.59
N PHE A 6 -4.38 -12.38 34.36
CA PHE A 6 -4.41 -10.92 34.59
C PHE A 6 -4.06 -10.52 36.04
N PRO A 7 -3.66 -9.26 36.27
CA PRO A 7 -4.12 -8.54 37.46
C PRO A 7 -4.92 -7.29 37.08
N CYS A 8 -6.14 -7.27 37.62
CA CYS A 8 -7.00 -6.11 37.79
C CYS A 8 -6.55 -5.33 39.04
N ARG A 9 -6.47 -4.00 38.99
CA ARG A 9 -6.44 -3.14 40.19
C ARG A 9 -7.30 -1.88 39.99
N ARG A 10 -8.39 -1.81 40.76
CA ARG A 10 -9.07 -0.59 41.25
C ARG A 10 -8.08 0.18 42.14
N THR A 11 -8.13 1.49 42.41
CA THR A 11 -9.24 2.37 42.81
C THR A 11 -8.64 3.78 43.00
N ALA A 12 -9.36 4.87 42.68
CA ALA A 12 -9.47 6.07 43.53
C ALA A 12 -10.36 7.11 42.83
N GLN A 13 -11.52 7.39 43.44
CA GLN A 13 -12.38 8.51 43.10
C GLN A 13 -11.83 9.78 43.79
N ALA A 14 -11.90 10.92 43.09
CA ALA A 14 -11.82 12.23 43.73
C ALA A 14 -12.97 13.09 43.19
N THR A 15 -13.99 13.25 44.03
CA THR A 15 -15.11 14.16 43.88
C THR A 15 -14.62 15.58 44.11
N VAL A 16 -14.84 16.49 43.16
CA VAL A 16 -14.84 17.94 43.41
C VAL A 16 -16.17 18.49 42.90
N VAL A 17 -17.01 18.89 43.84
CA VAL A 17 -18.24 19.66 43.61
C VAL A 17 -17.87 21.14 43.71
N LEU A 18 -18.21 21.92 42.69
CA LEU A 18 -18.23 23.38 42.77
C LEU A 18 -19.46 23.89 42.00
N VAL A 19 -20.38 24.48 42.77
CA VAL A 19 -21.64 25.08 42.33
C VAL A 19 -21.47 26.59 42.28
N THR A 20 -21.68 27.21 41.12
CA THR A 20 -22.04 28.64 41.00
C THR A 20 -22.92 28.85 39.75
N CYS A 21 -24.04 29.55 39.93
CA CYS A 21 -25.09 29.84 38.95
C CYS A 21 -24.76 30.97 37.95
N GLY A 22 -25.36 30.92 36.73
CA GLY A 22 -25.97 32.11 36.09
C GLY A 22 -25.56 32.50 34.65
N PHE A 23 -26.36 32.06 33.67
CA PHE A 23 -26.83 32.71 32.40
C PHE A 23 -25.89 33.13 31.21
N VAL A 24 -26.42 32.82 30.00
CA VAL A 24 -26.31 33.44 28.63
C VAL A 24 -25.42 32.79 27.52
N MET A 25 -26.11 32.17 26.53
CA MET A 25 -25.87 31.92 25.07
C MET A 25 -24.62 31.16 24.50
N PRO A 26 -24.79 30.34 23.42
CA PRO A 26 -23.71 29.76 22.57
C PRO A 26 -23.39 30.68 21.37
N PRO A 27 -22.50 30.39 20.39
CA PRO A 27 -21.54 29.28 20.21
C PRO A 27 -20.08 29.78 19.94
N ILE A 28 -19.06 28.95 20.18
CA ILE A 28 -17.76 29.09 19.48
C ILE A 28 -17.26 27.69 19.15
N GLY A 29 -17.17 27.41 17.85
CA GLY A 29 -16.45 26.27 17.31
C GLY A 29 -14.98 26.40 17.69
N HIS A 30 -14.50 25.47 18.52
CA HIS A 30 -13.08 25.27 18.70
C HIS A 30 -12.66 24.14 17.78
N ALA A 31 -11.98 24.51 16.70
CA ALA A 31 -11.13 23.61 15.95
C ALA A 31 -10.22 22.90 16.96
N GLN A 32 -10.40 21.59 17.12
CA GLN A 32 -9.50 20.81 17.94
C GLN A 32 -8.22 20.66 17.12
N THR A 33 -7.22 21.46 17.48
CA THR A 33 -5.85 21.24 17.03
C THR A 33 -5.42 19.89 17.60
N VAL A 34 -5.46 18.85 16.77
CA VAL A 34 -4.87 17.56 17.12
C VAL A 34 -3.36 17.78 17.15
N ASN A 35 -2.85 18.04 18.35
CA ASN A 35 -1.44 17.87 18.64
C ASN A 35 -1.14 16.39 18.38
N VAL A 36 -0.20 16.08 17.48
CA VAL A 36 0.32 14.72 17.29
C VAL A 36 1.70 14.62 17.96
N PRO A 37 1.79 14.40 19.29
CA PRO A 37 3.05 14.01 19.90
C PRO A 37 3.46 12.60 19.48
N GLY A 38 4.49 12.52 18.64
CA GLY A 38 5.39 11.37 18.57
C GLY A 38 4.99 10.24 17.63
N GLY A 39 5.58 10.26 16.43
CA GLY A 39 5.78 9.10 15.55
C GLY A 39 4.51 8.55 14.90
N LEU A 40 4.58 8.26 13.59
CA LEU A 40 3.52 7.51 12.92
C LEU A 40 3.25 6.20 13.67
N PRO A 41 1.98 5.75 13.77
CA PRO A 41 1.62 4.50 14.44
C PRO A 41 2.43 3.32 13.87
N THR A 42 2.86 2.42 14.76
CA THR A 42 3.63 1.22 14.39
C THR A 42 2.80 0.32 13.48
N HIS A 43 3.19 0.22 12.22
CA HIS A 43 2.58 -0.65 11.22
C HIS A 43 2.64 -2.12 11.67
N VAL A 44 1.51 -2.83 11.68
CA VAL A 44 1.48 -4.27 11.98
C VAL A 44 2.07 -5.02 10.78
N ASN A 45 3.32 -5.44 10.93
CA ASN A 45 4.17 -5.92 9.85
C ASN A 45 3.93 -7.41 9.55
N ALA A 46 3.14 -7.72 8.53
CA ALA A 46 3.21 -9.03 7.87
C ALA A 46 4.26 -8.92 6.76
N THR A 47 5.39 -9.63 6.88
CA THR A 47 6.33 -9.78 5.77
C THR A 47 5.63 -10.54 4.64
N TYR A 48 5.56 -9.93 3.45
CA TYR A 48 4.91 -10.54 2.29
C TYR A 48 5.79 -11.63 1.68
N GLN A 49 5.22 -12.81 1.40
CA GLN A 49 5.75 -13.72 0.39
C GLN A 49 5.05 -13.36 -0.91
N GLU A 50 5.73 -13.14 -2.03
CA GLU A 50 5.09 -12.94 -3.34
C GLU A 50 4.43 -14.26 -3.82
N PRO A 51 3.09 -14.46 -3.71
CA PRO A 51 2.44 -15.67 -4.16
C PRO A 51 2.16 -15.49 -5.66
N GLY A 52 2.99 -16.10 -6.51
CA GLY A 52 2.79 -15.99 -7.96
C GLY A 52 3.92 -16.44 -8.87
N LEU A 53 5.02 -17.00 -8.38
CA LEU A 53 6.13 -17.41 -9.24
C LEU A 53 6.61 -18.82 -8.92
N GLY A 54 6.43 -19.72 -9.88
CA GLY A 54 7.18 -20.97 -9.95
C GLY A 54 8.69 -20.71 -9.92
N GLY A 55 9.44 -21.76 -9.61
CA GLY A 55 10.90 -21.69 -9.46
C GLY A 55 11.58 -20.92 -10.58
N TRP A 56 12.48 -20.00 -10.19
CA TRP A 56 13.30 -19.24 -11.12
C TRP A 56 14.17 -20.18 -11.96
N THR A 57 14.03 -20.08 -13.28
CA THR A 57 15.05 -20.51 -14.24
C THR A 57 15.22 -19.35 -15.23
N PRO A 58 16.44 -18.86 -15.50
CA PRO A 58 16.65 -17.76 -16.42
C PRO A 58 16.32 -18.20 -17.85
N ASP A 59 15.37 -17.54 -18.52
CA ASP A 59 15.12 -17.74 -19.95
C ASP A 59 15.97 -16.75 -20.76
N THR A 60 16.82 -17.31 -21.62
CA THR A 60 17.75 -16.63 -22.53
C THR A 60 17.20 -16.44 -23.94
N THR A 61 15.89 -16.38 -24.14
CA THR A 61 15.34 -16.18 -25.50
C THR A 61 14.11 -15.28 -25.49
N GLY A 62 14.30 -14.05 -25.97
CA GLY A 62 13.22 -13.10 -26.19
C GLY A 62 12.43 -13.42 -27.46
N THR A 63 11.10 -13.42 -27.35
CA THR A 63 10.19 -13.09 -28.45
C THR A 63 8.95 -12.41 -27.88
N ALA A 64 8.65 -11.21 -28.38
CA ALA A 64 7.42 -10.47 -28.09
C ALA A 64 6.19 -11.20 -28.67
N GLN A 65 5.07 -11.19 -27.95
CA GLN A 65 3.83 -11.81 -28.39
C GLN A 65 2.72 -10.76 -28.52
N ALA A 66 2.11 -10.72 -29.70
CA ALA A 66 1.04 -9.79 -30.08
C ALA A 66 -0.31 -10.20 -29.47
N THR A 67 -1.16 -9.20 -29.17
CA THR A 67 -2.50 -9.39 -28.63
C THR A 67 -3.55 -8.92 -29.64
N SER A 68 -4.56 -9.76 -29.94
CA SER A 68 -5.68 -9.49 -30.85
C SER A 68 -7.04 -9.48 -30.11
N GLY A 69 -7.97 -8.60 -30.56
CA GLY A 69 -9.29 -8.19 -30.02
C GLY A 69 -10.31 -9.25 -29.53
N SER A 70 -11.52 -8.92 -29.02
CA SER A 70 -12.41 -7.75 -29.17
C SER A 70 -13.61 -7.82 -28.19
N GLY A 71 -14.31 -6.69 -27.90
CA GLY A 71 -15.68 -6.65 -27.32
C GLY A 71 -15.98 -5.47 -26.38
N ALA A 72 -16.82 -4.52 -26.80
CA ALA A 72 -16.93 -3.15 -26.27
C ALA A 72 -17.87 -2.93 -25.06
N VAL A 73 -17.54 -1.90 -24.25
CA VAL A 73 -18.50 -0.90 -23.73
C VAL A 73 -17.84 0.49 -23.82
N THR A 74 -18.50 1.41 -24.54
CA THR A 74 -18.05 2.79 -24.74
C THR A 74 -18.49 3.67 -23.55
N GLN A 75 -17.55 4.10 -22.71
CA GLN A 75 -17.68 5.33 -21.90
C GLN A 75 -16.31 6.04 -21.87
N THR A 76 -16.35 7.36 -22.07
CA THR A 76 -15.25 8.19 -22.57
C THR A 76 -14.14 8.44 -21.54
N ALA A 77 -13.08 7.64 -21.60
CA ALA A 77 -11.71 8.05 -21.28
C ALA A 77 -10.76 7.10 -22.04
N THR A 78 -10.34 7.51 -23.24
CA THR A 78 -9.31 6.79 -23.99
C THR A 78 -8.03 6.85 -23.18
N ALA A 79 -7.40 5.70 -22.91
CA ALA A 79 -6.06 5.65 -22.35
C ALA A 79 -5.16 6.59 -23.15
N GLY A 80 -4.59 7.59 -22.48
CA GLY A 80 -3.76 8.60 -23.12
C GLY A 80 -2.52 7.95 -23.71
N THR A 81 -1.91 8.58 -24.72
CA THR A 81 -0.64 8.13 -25.31
C THR A 81 0.55 8.21 -24.31
N SER A 82 0.27 8.57 -23.06
CA SER A 82 1.20 8.66 -21.93
C SER A 82 0.88 7.65 -20.81
N ASP A 83 -0.10 6.78 -21.00
CA ASP A 83 -0.51 5.80 -20.00
C ASP A 83 0.49 4.65 -19.96
N SER A 84 0.84 4.20 -18.75
CA SER A 84 1.70 3.04 -18.58
C SER A 84 1.00 1.74 -18.98
N ASP A 85 1.78 0.72 -19.37
CA ASP A 85 1.25 -0.61 -19.68
C ASP A 85 0.42 -1.17 -18.51
N ALA A 86 0.85 -0.86 -17.28
CA ALA A 86 0.16 -1.24 -16.06
C ALA A 86 -1.21 -0.55 -15.94
N LEU A 87 -1.32 0.74 -16.25
CA LEU A 87 -2.59 1.47 -16.23
C LEU A 87 -3.57 0.90 -17.26
N GLY A 88 -3.07 0.51 -18.43
CA GLY A 88 -3.85 -0.21 -19.44
C GLY A 88 -4.39 -1.56 -18.94
N ILE A 89 -3.63 -2.31 -18.13
CA ILE A 89 -4.09 -3.56 -17.49
C ILE A 89 -5.15 -3.26 -16.42
N LEU A 90 -4.96 -2.22 -15.61
CA LEU A 90 -5.92 -1.81 -14.58
C LEU A 90 -7.27 -1.46 -15.22
N TYR A 91 -7.29 -0.68 -16.30
CA TYR A 91 -8.53 -0.29 -16.99
C TYR A 91 -9.27 -1.42 -17.71
N GLN A 92 -8.61 -2.56 -17.93
CA GLN A 92 -9.30 -3.76 -18.42
C GLN A 92 -10.16 -4.42 -17.31
N GLN A 93 -9.95 -4.05 -16.05
CA GLN A 93 -10.78 -4.52 -14.95
C GLN A 93 -12.07 -3.69 -14.84
N SER A 94 -13.17 -4.35 -14.49
CA SER A 94 -14.48 -3.68 -14.30
C SER A 94 -14.47 -2.60 -13.21
N TRP A 95 -13.50 -2.66 -12.30
CA TRP A 95 -13.30 -1.74 -11.18
C TRP A 95 -12.14 -0.74 -11.39
N GLY A 96 -11.39 -0.87 -12.48
CA GLY A 96 -10.12 -0.14 -12.69
C GLY A 96 -10.28 1.38 -12.75
N TYR A 97 -11.33 1.88 -13.39
CA TYR A 97 -11.61 3.32 -13.45
C TYR A 97 -11.95 3.93 -12.09
N ALA A 98 -12.74 3.22 -11.28
CA ALA A 98 -13.05 3.68 -9.92
C ALA A 98 -11.80 3.69 -9.05
N ALA A 99 -10.94 2.67 -9.17
CA ALA A 99 -9.66 2.62 -8.49
C ALA A 99 -8.73 3.78 -8.86
N ALA A 100 -8.63 4.11 -10.16
CA ALA A 100 -7.83 5.25 -10.62
C ALA A 100 -8.34 6.59 -10.06
N GLN A 101 -9.66 6.85 -10.13
CA GLN A 101 -10.24 8.07 -9.59
C GLN A 101 -10.05 8.20 -8.07
N ASN A 102 -10.19 7.10 -7.34
CA ASN A 102 -9.94 7.08 -5.90
C ASN A 102 -8.47 7.36 -5.57
N ALA A 103 -7.53 6.85 -6.38
CA ALA A 103 -6.11 7.15 -6.23
C ALA A 103 -5.81 8.64 -6.46
N GLU A 104 -6.36 9.22 -7.53
CA GLU A 104 -6.22 10.65 -7.83
C GLU A 104 -6.80 11.53 -6.73
N ALA A 105 -7.95 11.15 -6.17
CA ALA A 105 -8.55 11.86 -5.03
C ALA A 105 -7.63 11.90 -3.80
N LEU A 106 -6.80 10.86 -3.62
CA LEU A 106 -5.80 10.78 -2.57
C LEU A 106 -4.46 11.45 -2.94
N GLY A 107 -4.31 11.97 -4.16
CA GLY A 107 -3.08 12.57 -4.69
C GLY A 107 -2.05 11.54 -5.17
N VAL A 108 -2.50 10.34 -5.54
CA VAL A 108 -1.66 9.23 -5.99
C VAL A 108 -1.83 9.02 -7.49
N ASN A 109 -0.73 8.84 -8.18
CA ASN A 109 -0.70 8.62 -9.62
C ASN A 109 -1.34 7.26 -9.96
N PRO A 110 -2.39 7.21 -10.80
CA PRO A 110 -3.03 5.96 -11.19
C PRO A 110 -2.08 4.94 -11.80
N SER A 111 -1.05 5.39 -12.53
CA SER A 111 -0.02 4.48 -13.07
C SER A 111 0.80 3.83 -11.96
N ALA A 112 1.05 4.52 -10.85
CA ALA A 112 1.76 3.96 -9.69
C ALA A 112 0.91 2.92 -8.94
N LEU A 113 -0.39 3.21 -8.77
CA LEU A 113 -1.34 2.24 -8.23
C LEU A 113 -1.43 1.01 -9.14
N ALA A 114 -1.57 1.21 -10.45
CA ALA A 114 -1.67 0.14 -11.42
C ALA A 114 -0.41 -0.73 -11.47
N ALA A 115 0.78 -0.13 -11.38
CA ALA A 115 2.04 -0.86 -11.31
C ALA A 115 2.07 -1.80 -10.10
N THR A 116 1.64 -1.31 -8.94
CA THR A 116 1.53 -2.13 -7.72
C THR A 116 0.58 -3.29 -7.94
N CYS A 117 -0.61 -3.03 -8.46
CA CYS A 117 -1.61 -4.03 -8.81
C CYS A 117 -1.08 -5.13 -9.75
N VAL A 118 -0.32 -4.75 -10.79
CA VAL A 118 0.30 -5.70 -11.72
C VAL A 118 1.34 -6.57 -11.03
N VAL A 119 2.22 -5.99 -10.23
CA VAL A 119 3.25 -6.78 -9.54
C VAL A 119 2.65 -7.71 -8.48
N GLU A 120 1.60 -7.26 -7.79
CA GLU A 120 0.97 -8.03 -6.71
C GLU A 120 0.15 -9.21 -7.21
N SER A 121 -0.64 -9.02 -8.27
CA SER A 121 -1.58 -10.06 -8.70
C SER A 121 -1.85 -10.08 -10.21
N GLY A 122 -1.12 -9.30 -11.00
CA GLY A 122 -1.49 -9.03 -12.40
C GLY A 122 -2.84 -8.31 -12.50
N CYS A 123 -3.22 -7.54 -11.48
CA CYS A 123 -4.54 -6.95 -11.30
C CYS A 123 -5.71 -7.93 -11.22
N GLN A 124 -5.45 -9.19 -10.84
CA GLN A 124 -6.49 -10.16 -10.57
C GLN A 124 -6.90 -10.11 -9.10
N ASN A 125 -8.20 -10.25 -8.82
CA ASN A 125 -8.67 -10.37 -7.44
C ASN A 125 -8.40 -11.80 -6.93
N LEU A 126 -7.22 -12.02 -6.36
CA LEU A 126 -6.80 -13.33 -5.90
C LEU A 126 -7.28 -13.59 -4.47
N TYR A 127 -7.76 -14.80 -4.21
CA TYR A 127 -8.06 -15.25 -2.86
C TYR A 127 -6.88 -16.07 -2.33
N THR A 128 -5.93 -15.40 -1.68
CA THR A 128 -4.70 -16.03 -1.15
C THR A 128 -4.70 -16.16 0.37
N ALA A 129 -5.76 -15.67 1.04
CA ALA A 129 -5.93 -15.84 2.48
C ALA A 129 -6.11 -17.32 2.85
N GLY A 130 -5.26 -17.81 3.75
CA GLY A 130 -5.18 -19.23 4.13
C GLY A 130 -3.87 -19.56 4.85
N ASN A 131 -3.84 -20.69 5.58
CA ASN A 131 -2.64 -21.18 6.30
C ASN A 131 -1.97 -20.14 7.23
N GLY A 132 -2.77 -19.29 7.89
CA GLY A 132 -2.27 -18.22 8.78
C GLY A 132 -1.91 -16.91 8.08
N SER A 133 -1.94 -16.85 6.74
CA SER A 133 -1.85 -15.61 5.97
C SER A 133 -3.22 -14.92 5.88
N THR A 134 -3.22 -13.59 6.03
CA THR A 134 -4.39 -12.73 5.80
C THR A 134 -4.27 -11.88 4.55
N ILE A 135 -3.22 -12.12 3.77
CA ILE A 135 -2.93 -11.41 2.54
C ILE A 135 -3.83 -11.94 1.43
N THR A 136 -4.48 -11.05 0.70
CA THR A 136 -5.46 -11.39 -0.34
C THR A 136 -5.84 -10.15 -1.15
N GLY A 137 -6.55 -10.34 -2.26
CA GLY A 137 -7.11 -9.29 -3.10
C GLY A 137 -6.19 -8.86 -4.26
N ALA A 138 -6.61 -7.86 -5.02
CA ALA A 138 -5.88 -7.35 -6.17
C ALA A 138 -4.56 -6.63 -5.80
N PHE A 139 -4.44 -6.16 -4.57
CA PHE A 139 -3.24 -5.50 -4.07
C PHE A 139 -2.54 -6.31 -2.98
N GLN A 140 -3.01 -7.54 -2.73
CA GLN A 140 -2.37 -8.49 -1.81
C GLN A 140 -2.04 -7.87 -0.45
N MET A 141 -3.02 -7.19 0.14
CA MET A 141 -2.85 -6.52 1.44
C MET A 141 -3.19 -7.47 2.58
N SER A 142 -2.45 -7.40 3.68
CA SER A 142 -2.83 -8.06 4.94
C SER A 142 -4.05 -7.37 5.58
N ASN A 143 -4.76 -8.05 6.48
CA ASN A 143 -5.91 -7.47 7.17
C ASN A 143 -5.53 -6.22 7.99
N GLY A 144 -4.39 -6.28 8.68
CA GLY A 144 -3.88 -5.17 9.48
C GLY A 144 -3.55 -3.95 8.62
N THR A 145 -2.78 -4.14 7.55
CA THR A 145 -2.41 -3.07 6.60
C THR A 145 -3.65 -2.48 5.93
N TYR A 146 -4.55 -3.32 5.41
CA TYR A 146 -5.78 -2.87 4.77
C TYR A 146 -6.64 -2.02 5.71
N SER A 147 -6.87 -2.49 6.94
CA SER A 147 -7.73 -1.79 7.90
C SER A 147 -7.13 -0.44 8.32
N GLN A 148 -5.81 -0.40 8.52
CA GLN A 148 -5.10 0.82 8.88
C GLN A 148 -5.18 1.85 7.76
N THR A 149 -4.75 1.49 6.55
CA THR A 149 -4.60 2.46 5.46
C THR A 149 -5.95 2.86 4.88
N LEU A 150 -6.98 2.01 4.95
CA LEU A 150 -8.34 2.44 4.65
C LEU A 150 -8.84 3.48 5.66
N GLY A 151 -8.54 3.30 6.95
CA GLY A 151 -8.88 4.27 7.98
C GLY A 151 -8.20 5.62 7.77
N GLU A 152 -6.91 5.61 7.40
CA GLU A 152 -6.14 6.80 7.04
C GLU A 152 -6.69 7.49 5.79
N ALA A 153 -7.05 6.72 4.75
CA ALA A 153 -7.66 7.24 3.53
C ALA A 153 -8.99 7.95 3.82
N LEU A 154 -9.86 7.34 4.65
CA LEU A 154 -11.14 7.93 5.05
C LEU A 154 -10.99 9.13 5.97
N ALA A 155 -9.91 9.19 6.75
CA ALA A 155 -9.59 10.37 7.55
C ALA A 155 -9.12 11.54 6.68
N ALA A 156 -8.37 11.24 5.60
CA ALA A 156 -7.92 12.23 4.63
C ALA A 156 -9.05 12.72 3.71
N ASP A 157 -9.91 11.81 3.26
CA ASP A 157 -11.08 12.12 2.44
C ASP A 157 -12.32 11.31 2.88
N PRO A 158 -13.17 11.89 3.75
CA PRO A 158 -14.40 11.23 4.21
C PRO A 158 -15.42 10.94 3.10
N SER A 159 -15.32 11.58 1.93
CA SER A 159 -16.28 11.37 0.83
C SER A 159 -16.17 9.96 0.23
N LEU A 160 -15.00 9.34 0.34
CA LEU A 160 -14.73 7.95 -0.07
C LEU A 160 -15.58 6.93 0.71
N ALA A 161 -16.08 7.28 1.89
CA ALA A 161 -16.92 6.38 2.69
C ALA A 161 -18.17 5.88 1.94
N SER A 162 -18.69 6.68 0.99
CA SER A 162 -19.87 6.35 0.20
C SER A 162 -19.62 5.33 -0.91
N SER A 163 -18.35 5.12 -1.29
CA SER A 163 -17.93 4.27 -2.41
C SER A 163 -17.21 3.00 -1.98
N ILE A 164 -17.06 2.75 -0.67
CA ILE A 164 -16.32 1.59 -0.14
C ILE A 164 -17.20 0.56 0.56
N THR A 165 -16.74 -0.69 0.53
CA THR A 165 -17.25 -1.77 1.36
C THR A 165 -16.63 -1.70 2.76
N SER A 166 -17.46 -1.59 3.80
CA SER A 166 -17.01 -1.39 5.18
C SER A 166 -16.32 -2.62 5.79
N GLY A 167 -15.28 -2.38 6.58
CA GLY A 167 -14.55 -3.41 7.34
C GLY A 167 -13.79 -4.38 6.44
N THR A 168 -13.33 -5.50 6.99
CA THR A 168 -12.49 -6.49 6.27
C THR A 168 -13.20 -7.15 5.09
N ALA A 169 -14.53 -7.04 4.99
CA ALA A 169 -15.27 -7.47 3.81
C ALA A 169 -14.81 -6.72 2.54
N GLY A 170 -14.40 -5.45 2.68
CA GLY A 170 -13.89 -4.67 1.56
C GLY A 170 -12.47 -5.01 1.14
N GLN A 171 -11.76 -5.86 1.90
CA GLN A 171 -10.42 -6.35 1.51
C GLN A 171 -10.49 -7.18 0.21
N GLN A 172 -11.64 -7.83 -0.04
CA GLN A 172 -11.90 -8.60 -1.26
C GLN A 172 -12.65 -7.83 -2.34
N ASP A 173 -13.04 -6.59 -2.07
CA ASP A 173 -13.60 -5.69 -3.07
C ASP A 173 -12.46 -4.87 -3.68
N PRO A 174 -12.07 -5.13 -4.94
CA PRO A 174 -10.86 -4.52 -5.51
C PRO A 174 -10.92 -2.99 -5.58
N ALA A 175 -12.11 -2.40 -5.78
CA ALA A 175 -12.27 -0.95 -5.80
C ALA A 175 -12.02 -0.35 -4.41
N THR A 176 -12.52 -1.00 -3.36
CA THR A 176 -12.26 -0.61 -1.97
C THR A 176 -10.80 -0.85 -1.59
N GLN A 177 -10.23 -1.99 -1.96
CA GLN A 177 -8.83 -2.30 -1.66
C GLN A 177 -7.87 -1.34 -2.37
N ALA A 178 -8.22 -0.85 -3.56
CA ALA A 178 -7.45 0.19 -4.26
C ALA A 178 -7.33 1.49 -3.46
N VAL A 179 -8.37 1.88 -2.71
CA VAL A 179 -8.31 3.05 -1.80
C VAL A 179 -7.24 2.83 -0.72
N ALA A 180 -7.28 1.68 -0.08
CA ALA A 180 -6.32 1.30 0.95
C ALA A 180 -4.88 1.20 0.40
N ALA A 181 -4.72 0.65 -0.81
CA ALA A 181 -3.43 0.52 -1.48
C ALA A 181 -2.88 1.89 -1.94
N ALA A 182 -3.73 2.78 -2.45
CA ALA A 182 -3.34 4.15 -2.80
C ALA A 182 -2.84 4.90 -1.55
N GLN A 183 -3.56 4.83 -0.44
CA GLN A 183 -3.09 5.43 0.80
C GLN A 183 -1.75 4.83 1.26
N TYR A 184 -1.58 3.51 1.19
CA TYR A 184 -0.31 2.88 1.55
C TYR A 184 0.87 3.34 0.66
N LEU A 185 0.63 3.55 -0.64
CA LEU A 185 1.62 4.13 -1.55
C LEU A 185 1.93 5.59 -1.21
N LYS A 186 0.92 6.36 -0.83
CA LYS A 186 1.09 7.75 -0.36
C LYS A 186 1.96 7.80 0.90
N ASP A 187 1.74 6.90 1.85
CA ASP A 187 2.56 6.80 3.07
C ASP A 187 4.00 6.41 2.73
N ALA A 188 4.18 5.47 1.80
CA ALA A 188 5.50 5.08 1.30
C ALA A 188 6.23 6.27 0.67
N ALA A 189 5.59 6.98 -0.26
CA ALA A 189 6.17 8.16 -0.89
C ALA A 189 6.51 9.25 0.13
N THR A 190 5.60 9.50 1.07
CA THR A 190 5.83 10.48 2.16
C THR A 190 7.04 10.07 3.00
N SER A 191 7.14 8.80 3.39
CA SER A 191 8.29 8.28 4.15
C SER A 191 9.61 8.42 3.39
N LEU A 192 9.59 8.18 2.08
CA LEU A 192 10.77 8.31 1.21
C LEU A 192 11.18 9.78 1.02
N GLN A 193 10.23 10.71 0.92
CA GLN A 193 10.51 12.15 0.92
C GLN A 193 11.18 12.60 2.23
N HIS A 194 10.69 12.13 3.38
CA HIS A 194 11.35 12.38 4.67
C HIS A 194 12.76 11.79 4.75
N SER A 195 13.04 10.76 3.96
CA SER A 195 14.36 10.11 3.86
C SER A 195 15.26 10.76 2.79
N GLY A 196 14.83 11.86 2.17
CA GLY A 196 15.63 12.64 1.23
C GLY A 196 15.37 12.36 -0.26
N ILE A 197 14.40 11.50 -0.60
CA ILE A 197 14.02 11.22 -2.00
C ILE A 197 12.92 12.20 -2.42
N SER A 198 13.28 13.25 -3.15
CA SER A 198 12.35 14.35 -3.47
C SER A 198 11.13 13.92 -4.31
N ASN A 199 11.30 12.96 -5.23
CA ASN A 199 10.25 12.49 -6.12
C ASN A 199 10.22 10.95 -6.15
N PRO A 200 9.69 10.29 -5.11
CA PRO A 200 9.70 8.84 -5.00
C PRO A 200 8.93 8.17 -6.14
N THR A 201 9.57 7.18 -6.75
CA THR A 201 9.00 6.36 -7.80
C THR A 201 8.39 5.07 -7.25
N VAL A 202 7.61 4.37 -8.08
CA VAL A 202 7.09 3.03 -7.73
C VAL A 202 8.20 2.07 -7.34
N LEU A 203 9.33 2.12 -8.07
CA LEU A 203 10.49 1.27 -7.77
C LEU A 203 11.08 1.59 -6.39
N ASP A 204 11.18 2.87 -6.03
CA ASP A 204 11.67 3.29 -4.71
C ASP A 204 10.77 2.77 -3.59
N ALA A 205 9.46 2.84 -3.76
CA ALA A 205 8.49 2.37 -2.77
C ALA A 205 8.33 0.85 -2.73
N ARG A 206 8.92 0.08 -3.65
CA ARG A 206 8.74 -1.38 -3.63
C ARG A 206 9.28 -2.02 -2.36
N ALA A 207 10.43 -1.54 -1.88
CA ALA A 207 11.03 -2.09 -0.68
C ALA A 207 10.14 -1.80 0.54
N TYR A 208 9.50 -0.62 0.56
CA TYR A 208 8.50 -0.27 1.55
C TYR A 208 7.31 -1.24 1.50
N TYR A 209 6.85 -1.57 0.30
CA TYR A 209 5.72 -2.49 0.11
C TYR A 209 6.03 -3.92 0.58
N ASN A 210 7.19 -4.46 0.22
CA ASN A 210 7.57 -5.85 0.56
C ASN A 210 8.10 -6.02 1.99
N PHE A 211 8.83 -5.03 2.51
CA PHE A 211 9.62 -5.16 3.74
C PHE A 211 9.21 -4.18 4.85
N GLY A 212 8.26 -3.29 4.56
CA GLY A 212 7.74 -2.31 5.50
C GLY A 212 8.55 -1.01 5.55
N PRO A 213 8.11 -0.04 6.36
CA PRO A 213 8.59 1.34 6.26
C PRO A 213 10.08 1.57 6.49
N SER A 214 10.62 0.96 7.56
CA SER A 214 12.02 1.16 7.98
C SER A 214 12.99 0.58 6.94
N ALA A 215 12.85 -0.71 6.64
CA ALA A 215 13.69 -1.37 5.64
C ALA A 215 13.47 -0.78 4.24
N GLY A 216 12.24 -0.36 3.92
CA GLY A 216 11.91 0.29 2.67
C GLY A 216 12.71 1.57 2.42
N ALA A 217 12.73 2.47 3.40
CA ALA A 217 13.49 3.72 3.32
C ALA A 217 15.01 3.48 3.26
N GLU A 218 15.53 2.55 4.05
CA GLU A 218 16.96 2.19 4.03
C GLU A 218 17.36 1.60 2.67
N ILE A 219 16.58 0.67 2.13
CA ILE A 219 16.85 0.05 0.83
C ILE A 219 16.70 1.07 -0.30
N ALA A 220 15.73 1.98 -0.25
CA ALA A 220 15.53 3.00 -1.29
C ALA A 220 16.69 4.01 -1.36
N THR A 221 17.37 4.26 -0.24
CA THR A 221 18.52 5.19 -0.18
C THR A 221 19.89 4.49 -0.27
N ALA A 222 19.92 3.15 -0.20
CA ALA A 222 21.16 2.37 -0.26
C ALA A 222 21.85 2.39 -1.63
N ASP A 223 23.18 2.28 -1.60
CA ASP A 223 24.01 2.03 -2.78
C ASP A 223 23.66 0.69 -3.44
N ASP A 224 23.68 0.65 -4.77
CA ASP A 224 23.37 -0.55 -5.57
C ASP A 224 24.30 -1.74 -5.27
N SER A 225 25.50 -1.50 -4.74
CA SER A 225 26.47 -2.51 -4.35
C SER A 225 26.23 -3.09 -2.95
N SER A 226 25.38 -2.46 -2.13
CA SER A 226 25.03 -2.95 -0.80
C SER A 226 24.27 -4.28 -0.88
N LEU A 227 24.48 -5.16 0.09
CA LEU A 227 23.75 -6.43 0.18
C LEU A 227 22.36 -6.24 0.77
N MET A 228 21.35 -6.93 0.21
CA MET A 228 20.00 -6.97 0.77
C MET A 228 19.99 -7.53 2.20
N SER A 229 20.89 -8.47 2.50
CA SER A 229 21.03 -9.09 3.82
C SER A 229 21.42 -8.11 4.94
N SER A 230 21.90 -6.91 4.60
CA SER A 230 22.16 -5.84 5.57
C SER A 230 20.89 -5.17 6.08
N TYR A 231 19.77 -5.26 5.35
CA TYR A 231 18.54 -4.50 5.61
C TYR A 231 17.34 -5.40 5.97
N ILE A 232 17.35 -6.66 5.53
CA ILE A 232 16.23 -7.58 5.73
C ILE A 232 16.67 -8.90 6.35
N SER A 233 15.75 -9.50 7.12
CA SER A 233 16.00 -10.77 7.81
C SER A 233 16.14 -11.95 6.85
N GLY A 234 16.77 -13.04 7.29
CA GLY A 234 16.82 -14.29 6.55
C GLY A 234 15.44 -14.84 6.17
N THR A 235 14.44 -14.66 7.04
CA THR A 235 13.05 -15.04 6.75
C THR A 235 12.49 -14.20 5.61
N ALA A 236 12.65 -12.88 5.64
CA ALA A 236 12.19 -11.98 4.56
C ALA A 236 12.89 -12.30 3.23
N MET A 237 14.20 -12.57 3.26
CA MET A 237 14.95 -12.99 2.09
C MET A 237 14.40 -14.28 1.49
N SER A 238 14.25 -15.33 2.31
CA SER A 238 13.74 -16.63 1.85
C SER A 238 12.30 -16.53 1.31
N GLY A 239 11.45 -15.72 1.95
CA GLY A 239 10.07 -15.49 1.51
C GLY A 239 9.94 -14.72 0.20
N ASN A 240 11.00 -13.99 -0.21
CA ASN A 240 11.03 -13.16 -1.42
C ASN A 240 12.02 -13.68 -2.48
N ASN A 241 12.54 -14.89 -2.32
CA ASN A 241 13.54 -15.50 -3.22
C ASN A 241 14.81 -14.64 -3.41
N ILE A 242 15.24 -13.96 -2.34
CA ILE A 242 16.45 -13.14 -2.32
C ILE A 242 17.58 -13.96 -1.69
N SER A 243 18.75 -14.01 -2.35
CA SER A 243 19.92 -14.68 -1.78
C SER A 243 20.68 -13.75 -0.85
N SER A 244 21.49 -14.31 0.05
CA SER A 244 22.32 -13.50 0.97
C SER A 244 23.39 -12.65 0.24
N THR A 245 23.68 -12.98 -1.02
CA THR A 245 24.62 -12.27 -1.89
C THR A 245 23.94 -11.31 -2.87
N THR A 246 22.60 -11.25 -2.88
CA THR A 246 21.87 -10.32 -3.75
C THR A 246 22.15 -8.88 -3.30
N THR A 247 22.61 -8.05 -4.23
CA THR A 247 22.77 -6.62 -3.97
C THR A 247 21.45 -5.86 -4.15
N VAL A 248 21.34 -4.67 -3.58
CA VAL A 248 20.20 -3.76 -3.76
C VAL A 248 19.97 -3.47 -5.25
N GLY A 249 21.03 -3.20 -6.02
CA GLY A 249 20.94 -2.96 -7.46
C GLY A 249 20.43 -4.17 -8.24
N GLN A 250 20.88 -5.39 -7.88
CA GLN A 250 20.38 -6.63 -8.49
C GLN A 250 18.88 -6.85 -8.19
N TRP A 251 18.47 -6.59 -6.95
CA TRP A 251 17.06 -6.69 -6.56
C TRP A 251 16.19 -5.67 -7.31
N ARG A 252 16.61 -4.39 -7.37
CA ARG A 252 15.92 -3.33 -8.15
C ARG A 252 15.78 -3.71 -9.62
N ALA A 253 16.86 -4.21 -10.23
CA ALA A 253 16.88 -4.64 -11.63
C ALA A 253 15.95 -5.83 -11.90
N ALA A 254 15.75 -6.72 -10.92
CA ALA A 254 14.82 -7.84 -11.04
C ALA A 254 13.35 -7.43 -10.85
N VAL A 255 13.10 -6.38 -10.08
CA VAL A 255 11.75 -5.87 -9.77
C VAL A 255 11.24 -4.93 -10.87
N ALA A 256 12.07 -3.99 -11.35
CA ALA A 256 11.63 -2.94 -12.26
C ALA A 256 10.91 -3.46 -13.52
N PRO A 257 11.36 -4.55 -14.19
CA PRO A 257 10.64 -5.09 -15.35
C PRO A 257 9.23 -5.59 -15.03
N LYS A 258 8.97 -6.03 -13.79
CA LYS A 258 7.64 -6.47 -13.36
C LYS A 258 6.63 -5.31 -13.29
N MET A 259 7.11 -4.10 -13.02
CA MET A 259 6.30 -2.86 -12.99
C MET A 259 6.12 -2.24 -14.37
N GLY A 260 6.91 -2.66 -15.37
CA GLY A 260 6.91 -2.10 -16.70
C GLY A 260 7.33 -0.62 -16.74
N SER A 261 6.76 0.11 -17.69
CA SER A 261 7.00 1.55 -17.90
C SER A 261 6.64 2.43 -16.69
N ALA A 262 5.83 1.93 -15.75
CA ALA A 262 5.45 2.66 -14.55
C ALA A 262 6.50 2.62 -13.42
N ALA A 263 7.56 1.79 -13.53
CA ALA A 263 8.57 1.64 -12.49
C ALA A 263 9.19 2.99 -12.06
N SER A 264 9.42 3.87 -13.04
CA SER A 264 9.98 5.22 -12.87
C SER A 264 8.94 6.33 -12.70
N SER A 265 7.65 5.98 -12.69
CA SER A 265 6.58 6.96 -12.47
C SER A 265 6.60 7.45 -11.02
N SER A 266 6.46 8.75 -10.82
CA SER A 266 6.25 9.32 -9.49
C SER A 266 4.95 8.80 -8.90
N ILE A 267 4.98 8.52 -7.59
CA ILE A 267 3.81 8.06 -6.84
C ILE A 267 2.83 9.21 -6.61
N LEU A 268 3.32 10.41 -6.32
CA LEU A 268 2.47 11.55 -5.97
C LEU A 268 2.17 12.39 -7.21
N THR A 269 0.93 12.83 -7.34
CA THR A 269 0.48 13.73 -8.43
C THR A 269 0.69 15.19 -8.03
N GLY A 270 1.96 15.60 -7.87
CA GLY A 270 2.35 17.01 -7.64
C GLY A 270 2.30 17.49 -6.19
#